data_AF-A0AB34Q808-F1
#
_entry.id   AF-A0AB34Q808-F1
#
_cell.length_a   1.000
_cell.length_b   1.000
_cell.length_c   1.000
_cell.angle_alpha   90.00
_cell.angle_beta   90.00
_cell.angle_gamma   90.00
#
_symmetry.space_group_name_H-M   'P 1'
#
loop_
_entity.id
_entity.type
_entity.pdbx_description
1 polymer ?
#
loop_
_entity_poly.entity_id
_entity_poly.type
_entity_poly.pdbx_seq_one_letter_code
_entity_poly.pdbx_strand_id
1 'polypeptide(L)'
;MATKKSTDLTGLVATKGSAAPVSDMPTRTLKPTTNDEPANNVPLNFRVSADTRRRFRMFAAAHDLKLNELLRLAFDEYEKRNSS
;
A
#
# COMPACT_ATOMS: atom_id res chain seq x y z
N MET A 1 22.81 5.19 -56.48
CA MET A 1 22.09 6.25 -55.75
C MET A 1 20.87 5.62 -55.09
N ALA A 2 20.86 5.44 -53.77
CA ALA A 2 19.75 4.78 -53.08
C ALA A 2 18.80 5.84 -52.48
N THR A 3 17.60 5.93 -53.02
CA THR A 3 16.51 6.79 -52.54
C THR A 3 15.96 6.27 -51.21
N LYS A 4 16.26 6.96 -50.10
CA LYS A 4 15.63 6.70 -48.80
C LYS A 4 14.18 7.19 -48.84
N LYS A 5 13.22 6.27 -48.68
CA LYS A 5 11.81 6.60 -48.46
C LYS A 5 11.67 7.14 -47.04
N SER A 6 11.24 8.39 -46.90
CA SER A 6 10.98 9.03 -45.61
C SER A 6 9.80 8.35 -44.91
N THR A 7 9.99 8.01 -43.64
CA THR A 7 8.95 7.47 -42.77
C THR A 7 7.84 8.50 -42.57
N ASP A 8 6.60 8.11 -42.80
CA ASP A 8 5.44 8.97 -42.63
C ASP A 8 5.08 9.07 -41.13
N LEU A 9 5.17 10.29 -40.58
CA LEU A 9 5.00 10.60 -39.16
C LEU A 9 3.62 11.20 -38.85
N THR A 10 2.71 11.24 -39.83
CA THR A 10 1.36 11.82 -39.69
C THR A 10 0.48 11.15 -38.63
N GLY A 11 0.78 9.91 -38.23
CA GLY A 11 0.04 9.17 -37.20
C GLY A 11 0.46 9.42 -35.74
N LEU A 12 1.47 10.26 -35.49
CA LEU A 12 2.01 10.51 -34.14
C LEU A 12 1.34 11.67 -33.40
N VAL A 13 0.37 12.35 -34.01
CA VAL A 13 -0.34 13.47 -33.36
C VAL A 13 -1.48 12.91 -32.50
N ALA A 14 -1.24 12.82 -31.20
CA ALA A 14 -2.26 12.49 -30.23
C ALA A 14 -3.30 13.63 -30.13
N THR A 15 -4.48 13.42 -30.72
CA THR A 15 -5.62 14.34 -30.55
C THR A 15 -6.19 14.20 -29.14
N LYS A 16 -6.12 15.29 -28.36
CA LYS A 16 -6.68 15.39 -27.00
C LYS A 16 -8.17 15.02 -27.04
N GLY A 17 -8.53 13.87 -26.46
CA GLY A 17 -9.91 13.38 -26.37
C GLY A 17 -10.23 12.12 -27.19
N SER A 18 -9.30 11.62 -28.02
CA SER A 18 -9.51 10.39 -28.83
C SER A 18 -8.98 9.10 -28.17
N ALA A 19 -8.57 9.17 -26.90
CA ALA A 19 -8.13 8.00 -26.15
C ALA A 19 -9.34 7.23 -25.62
N ALA A 20 -9.89 6.32 -26.42
CA ALA A 20 -10.84 5.31 -25.95
C ALA A 20 -10.05 4.11 -25.40
N PRO A 21 -10.43 3.56 -24.22
CA PRO A 21 -9.89 2.28 -23.78
C PRO A 21 -10.28 1.21 -24.78
N VAL A 22 -9.34 0.33 -25.14
CA VAL A 22 -9.64 -0.84 -25.98
C VAL A 22 -10.69 -1.70 -25.26
N SER A 23 -11.71 -2.14 -25.99
CA SER A 23 -12.90 -2.82 -25.42
C SER A 23 -12.58 -4.09 -24.64
N ASP A 24 -11.38 -4.65 -24.84
CA ASP A 24 -10.91 -5.89 -24.21
C ASP A 24 -9.85 -5.64 -23.12
N MET A 25 -9.77 -4.42 -22.57
CA MET A 25 -8.85 -4.13 -21.47
C MET A 25 -9.44 -4.68 -20.17
N PRO A 26 -8.80 -5.69 -19.52
CA PRO A 26 -9.31 -6.25 -18.28
C PRO A 26 -9.36 -5.16 -17.20
N THR A 27 -10.54 -4.98 -16.62
CA THR A 27 -10.75 -4.06 -15.51
C THR A 27 -9.92 -4.54 -14.32
N ARG A 28 -9.17 -3.65 -13.66
CA ARG A 28 -8.47 -3.98 -12.41
C ARG A 28 -9.50 -4.27 -11.30
N THR A 29 -9.99 -5.49 -11.24
CA THR A 29 -10.79 -5.99 -10.11
C THR A 29 -9.86 -6.22 -8.93
N LEU A 30 -10.13 -5.57 -7.80
CA LEU A 30 -9.48 -5.86 -6.53
C LEU A 30 -9.82 -7.30 -6.15
N LYS A 31 -8.84 -8.20 -6.25
CA LYS A 31 -9.01 -9.60 -5.86
C LYS A 31 -9.27 -9.65 -4.35
N PRO A 32 -10.37 -10.27 -3.86
CA PRO A 32 -10.54 -10.49 -2.43
C PRO A 32 -9.52 -11.54 -2.01
N THR A 33 -8.61 -11.16 -1.11
CA THR A 33 -7.65 -12.09 -0.51
C THR A 33 -8.38 -12.99 0.48
N THR A 34 -8.81 -14.16 0.05
CA THR A 34 -9.00 -15.33 0.92
C THR A 34 -7.62 -15.78 1.39
N ASN A 35 -7.28 -15.54 2.64
CA ASN A 35 -6.00 -15.92 3.23
C ASN A 35 -6.26 -16.78 4.47
N ASP A 36 -6.52 -18.06 4.23
CA ASP A 36 -6.43 -19.11 5.23
C ASP A 36 -4.98 -19.63 5.24
N GLU A 37 -4.09 -18.99 6.00
CA GLU A 37 -2.76 -19.52 6.37
C GLU A 37 -2.28 -18.89 7.70
N PRO A 38 -1.36 -19.55 8.41
CA PRO A 38 -1.49 -19.87 9.83
C PRO A 38 -1.37 -18.63 10.73
N ALA A 39 -2.34 -18.50 11.65
CA ALA A 39 -2.40 -17.49 12.71
C ALA A 39 -2.54 -16.02 12.23
N ASN A 40 -3.59 -15.76 11.46
CA ASN A 40 -4.40 -14.52 11.45
C ASN A 40 -3.62 -13.22 11.75
N ASN A 41 -2.65 -12.87 10.89
CA ASN A 41 -2.07 -11.52 10.84
C ASN A 41 -3.10 -10.54 10.25
N VAL A 42 -4.22 -10.36 10.97
CA VAL A 42 -5.29 -9.45 10.59
C VAL A 42 -4.84 -8.02 10.82
N PRO A 43 -4.94 -7.13 9.81
CA PRO A 43 -4.48 -5.76 9.94
C PRO A 43 -5.34 -4.97 10.93
N LEU A 44 -4.67 -4.28 11.84
CA LEU A 44 -5.32 -3.40 12.80
C LEU A 44 -5.38 -1.97 12.25
N ASN A 45 -6.50 -1.63 11.63
CA ASN A 45 -6.69 -0.38 10.88
C ASN A 45 -7.03 0.81 11.79
N PHE A 46 -6.10 1.20 12.67
CA PHE A 46 -6.28 2.40 13.49
C PHE A 46 -5.81 3.67 12.79
N ARG A 47 -6.57 4.74 13.02
CA ARG A 47 -6.09 6.10 12.76
C ARG A 47 -5.55 6.68 14.06
N VAL A 48 -4.31 7.13 14.01
CA VAL A 48 -3.65 7.80 15.15
C VAL A 48 -3.19 9.18 14.71
N SER A 49 -3.08 10.11 15.67
CA SER A 49 -2.52 11.43 15.40
C SER A 49 -1.05 11.33 14.97
N ALA A 50 -0.57 12.32 14.21
CA ALA A 50 0.82 12.36 13.76
C ALA A 50 1.81 12.40 14.94
N ASP A 51 1.45 13.11 16.01
CA ASP A 51 2.25 13.21 17.22
C ASP A 51 2.40 11.85 17.93
N THR A 52 1.29 11.14 18.17
CA THR A 52 1.32 9.81 18.78
C THR A 52 2.15 8.84 17.95
N ARG A 53 1.99 8.85 16.61
CA ARG A 53 2.79 8.01 15.71
C ARG A 53 4.28 8.32 15.78
N ARG A 54 4.66 9.60 15.92
CA ARG A 54 6.06 10.01 16.05
C ARG A 54 6.64 9.51 17.36
N ARG A 55 5.98 9.77 18.49
CA ARG A 55 6.42 9.32 19.82
C ARG A 55 6.55 7.80 19.89
N PHE A 56 5.57 7.07 19.36
CA PHE A 56 5.58 5.61 19.34
C PHE A 56 6.76 5.04 18.55
N ARG A 57 7.07 5.61 17.37
CA ARG A 57 8.24 5.21 16.57
C ARG A 57 9.57 5.52 17.26
N MET A 58 9.68 6.69 17.88
CA MET A 58 10.89 7.08 18.62
C MET A 58 11.14 6.16 19.80
N PHE A 59 10.09 5.83 20.55
CA PHE A 59 10.18 4.89 21.67
C PHE A 59 10.60 3.49 21.20
N ALA A 60 9.96 2.97 20.15
CA ALA A 60 10.33 1.68 19.57
C ALA A 60 11.81 1.65 19.15
N ALA A 61 12.30 2.71 18.50
CA ALA A 61 13.70 2.82 18.08
C ALA A 61 14.68 2.94 19.27
N ALA A 62 14.29 3.61 20.36
CA ALA A 62 15.13 3.74 21.55
C ALA A 62 15.27 2.44 22.34
N HIS A 63 14.36 1.50 22.16
CA HIS A 63 14.32 0.21 22.87
C HIS A 63 14.61 -0.99 21.95
N ASP A 64 15.05 -0.77 20.71
CA ASP A 64 15.32 -1.80 19.69
C ASP A 64 14.14 -2.75 19.41
N LEU A 65 12.91 -2.24 19.51
CA LEU A 65 11.67 -3.01 19.31
C LEU A 65 11.03 -2.73 17.95
N LYS A 66 10.38 -3.74 17.37
CA LYS A 66 9.47 -3.52 16.24
C LYS A 66 8.18 -2.86 16.73
N LEU A 67 7.54 -2.08 15.84
CA LEU A 67 6.25 -1.41 16.14
C LEU A 67 5.17 -2.41 16.61
N ASN A 68 5.10 -3.59 16.00
CA ASN A 68 4.14 -4.61 16.37
C ASN A 68 4.47 -5.27 17.72
N GLU A 69 5.75 -5.39 18.08
CA GLU A 69 6.19 -5.96 19.36
C GLU A 69 5.89 -4.98 20.50
N LEU A 70 6.21 -3.70 20.32
CA LEU A 70 5.85 -2.66 21.26
C LEU A 70 4.33 -2.56 21.46
N LEU A 71 3.55 -2.71 20.38
CA LEU A 71 2.09 -2.70 20.45
C LEU A 71 1.54 -3.85 21.31
N ARG A 72 2.06 -5.07 21.11
CA ARG A 72 1.67 -6.25 21.90
C ARG A 72 2.05 -6.07 23.37
N LEU A 73 3.28 -5.67 23.66
CA LEU A 73 3.75 -5.44 25.03
C LEU A 73 2.92 -4.37 25.75
N ALA A 74 2.66 -3.24 25.09
CA ALA A 74 1.85 -2.17 25.66
C ALA A 74 0.41 -2.61 25.94
N PHE A 75 -0.17 -3.44 25.06
CA PHE A 75 -1.50 -3.99 25.25
C PHE A 75 -1.54 -5.00 26.40
N ASP A 76 -0.61 -5.95 26.44
CA ASP A 76 -0.52 -6.96 27.50
C ASP A 76 -0.34 -6.32 28.89
N GLU A 77 0.47 -5.26 28.99
CA GLU A 77 0.61 -4.50 30.25
C GLU A 77 -0.68 -3.77 30.63
N TYR A 78 -1.39 -3.19 29.66
CA TYR A 78 -2.64 -2.51 29.93
C TYR A 78 -3.73 -3.50 30.37
N GLU A 79 -3.83 -4.66 29.72
CA GLU A 79 -4.77 -5.72 30.06
C GLU A 79 -4.54 -6.22 31.49
N LYS A 80 -3.29 -6.53 31.86
CA LYS A 80 -2.93 -6.97 33.22
C LYS A 80 -3.30 -5.96 34.31
N ARG A 81 -3.21 -4.67 34.02
CA ARG A 81 -3.55 -3.60 34.98
C ARG A 81 -5.07 -3.42 35.13
N ASN A 82 -5.83 -3.74 34.09
CA ASN A 82 -7.27 -3.50 34.03
C ASN A 82 -8.12 -4.76 34.21
N SER A 83 -7.51 -5.93 34.33
CA SER A 83 -8.20 -7.21 34.58
C SER A 83 -8.41 -7.52 36.07
N SER A 84 -8.38 -6.50 36.95
CA SER A 84 -8.69 -6.64 38.39
C SER A 84 -10.17 -6.40 38.69
#